data_AF-A0A975Y6T3-F1
#
_entry.id   AF-A0A975Y6T3-F1
#
_cell.length_a   1.000
_cell.length_b   1.000
_cell.length_c   1.000
_cell.angle_alpha   90.00
_cell.angle_beta   90.00
_cell.angle_gamma   90.00
#
_symmetry.space_group_name_H-M   'P 1'
#
loop_
_entity.id
_entity.type
_entity.pdbx_description
1 polymer ?
#
loop_
_entity_poly.entity_id
_entity_poly.type
_entity_poly.pdbx_seq_one_letter_code
_entity_poly.pdbx_strand_id
1 'polypeptide(L)'
;MGYFYLIFLNIQHFWVQTYENEPYQKGINKVIELLQKRLNTIDPSKSIVDLFDTRESLENLCLMSGGHVRNLLLLMKEALKYTSTLPISKKALQRSISELRNTYKNTIYANEWEALAKVYDSKEIVNDKLYRGLLFNRCILEYRYQQPDGETKVWYDIHPLIKGIKEFQDTYNQLYPG
;
A
#
# COMPACT_ATOMS: atom_id res chain seq x y z
N MET A 1 25.63 -9.76 25.27
CA MET A 1 24.78 -8.69 24.73
C MET A 1 24.38 -9.10 23.32
N GLY A 2 23.30 -9.86 23.21
CA GLY A 2 22.98 -10.69 22.06
C GLY A 2 21.89 -10.10 21.16
N TYR A 3 22.13 -10.22 19.86
CA TYR A 3 21.13 -10.60 18.84
C TYR A 3 19.82 -9.79 18.73
N PHE A 4 19.81 -8.49 19.05
CA PHE A 4 18.66 -7.61 18.77
C PHE A 4 18.77 -6.81 17.46
N TYR A 5 19.86 -7.00 16.71
CA TYR A 5 20.00 -6.57 15.33
C TYR A 5 20.00 -7.84 14.47
N LEU A 6 18.91 -8.09 13.74
CA LEU A 6 18.67 -9.16 12.73
C LEU A 6 17.39 -9.97 12.96
N ILE A 7 16.25 -9.31 13.23
CA ILE A 7 15.00 -9.77 12.61
C ILE A 7 14.80 -8.91 11.38
N PHE A 8 15.40 -9.37 10.28
CA PHE A 8 15.05 -8.98 8.93
C PHE A 8 13.52 -8.88 8.79
N LEU A 9 13.03 -7.69 8.42
CA LEU A 9 12.21 -7.48 7.22
C LEU A 9 11.28 -8.64 6.79
N ASN A 10 10.48 -9.19 7.68
CA ASN A 10 9.23 -9.85 7.27
C ASN A 10 8.21 -8.76 6.98
N ILE A 11 8.40 -8.03 5.88
CA ILE A 11 7.38 -7.15 5.32
C ILE A 11 6.29 -8.08 4.77
N GLN A 12 5.41 -8.54 5.65
CA GLN A 12 4.24 -9.30 5.24
C GLN A 12 3.31 -8.31 4.53
N HIS A 13 3.33 -8.34 3.20
CA HIS A 13 2.33 -7.66 2.39
C HIS A 13 1.05 -8.48 2.49
N PHE A 14 0.03 -7.92 3.11
CA PHE A 14 -1.31 -8.48 2.99
C PHE A 14 -1.84 -8.03 1.65
N TRP A 15 -2.16 -8.94 0.74
CA TRP A 15 -2.82 -8.50 -0.48
C TRP A 15 -4.19 -7.92 -0.10
N VAL A 16 -4.34 -6.60 -0.27
CA VAL A 16 -5.60 -5.88 -0.07
C VAL A 16 -6.36 -5.72 -1.38
N GLN A 17 -5.74 -6.15 -2.49
CA GLN A 17 -6.33 -6.25 -3.81
C GLN A 17 -6.02 -7.64 -4.41
N THR A 18 -6.84 -8.08 -5.37
CA THR A 18 -6.60 -9.28 -6.18
C THR A 18 -5.64 -8.98 -7.34
N TYR A 19 -5.26 -10.03 -8.09
CA TYR A 19 -4.48 -9.91 -9.32
C TYR A 19 -5.11 -8.95 -10.34
N GLU A 20 -6.44 -8.91 -10.39
CA GLU A 20 -7.25 -8.05 -11.25
C GLU A 20 -7.40 -6.62 -10.70
N ASN A 21 -6.73 -6.29 -9.59
CA ASN A 21 -6.83 -5.02 -8.86
C ASN A 21 -8.15 -4.78 -8.09
N GLU A 22 -8.97 -5.82 -7.90
CA GLU A 22 -10.22 -5.68 -7.15
C GLU A 22 -9.97 -5.72 -5.63
N PRO A 23 -10.70 -4.94 -4.80
CA PRO A 23 -10.57 -4.99 -3.35
C PRO A 23 -10.74 -6.42 -2.78
N TYR A 24 -9.76 -6.87 -1.99
CA TYR A 24 -9.81 -8.18 -1.35
C TYR A 24 -10.15 -8.06 0.14
N GLN A 25 -11.44 -8.21 0.47
CA GLN A 25 -11.96 -7.92 1.81
C GLN A 25 -11.28 -8.73 2.94
N LYS A 26 -10.93 -10.00 2.70
CA LYS A 26 -10.24 -10.82 3.72
C LYS A 26 -8.88 -10.22 4.09
N GLY A 27 -8.14 -9.71 3.10
CA GLY A 27 -6.86 -9.03 3.32
C GLY A 27 -7.03 -7.69 4.03
N ILE A 28 -8.01 -6.88 3.60
CA ILE A 28 -8.36 -5.62 4.26
C ILE A 28 -8.70 -5.85 5.73
N ASN A 29 -9.57 -6.83 6.03
CA ASN A 29 -9.92 -7.19 7.40
C ASN A 29 -8.69 -7.61 8.23
N LYS A 30 -7.71 -8.29 7.62
CA LYS A 30 -6.48 -8.68 8.31
C LYS A 30 -5.60 -7.49 8.65
N VAL A 31 -5.52 -6.50 7.77
CA VAL A 31 -4.82 -5.23 8.03
C VAL A 31 -5.53 -4.45 9.14
N ILE A 32 -6.86 -4.42 9.14
CA ILE A 32 -7.67 -3.81 10.21
C ILE A 32 -7.41 -4.51 11.56
N GLU A 33 -7.38 -5.85 11.58
CA GLU A 33 -7.04 -6.63 12.78
C GLU A 33 -5.65 -6.27 13.33
N LEU A 34 -4.66 -6.07 12.45
CA LEU A 34 -3.31 -5.66 12.84
C LEU A 34 -3.31 -4.26 13.48
N LEU A 35 -4.05 -3.31 12.92
CA LEU A 35 -4.20 -1.98 13.52
C LEU A 35 -4.92 -2.05 14.86
N GLN A 36 -5.98 -2.85 14.99
CA GLN A 36 -6.68 -3.07 16.25
C GLN A 36 -5.74 -3.66 17.30
N LYS A 37 -4.94 -4.68 16.95
CA LYS A 37 -3.94 -5.27 17.86
C LYS A 37 -2.94 -4.23 18.35
N ARG A 38 -2.49 -3.34 17.47
CA ARG A 38 -1.59 -2.23 17.84
C ARG A 38 -2.29 -1.22 18.75
N LEU A 39 -3.54 -0.86 18.47
CA LEU A 39 -4.34 0.02 19.32
C LEU A 39 -4.53 -0.58 20.71
N ASN A 40 -4.80 -1.88 20.81
CA ASN A 40 -4.99 -2.59 22.08
C ASN A 40 -3.77 -2.52 23.00
N THR A 41 -2.55 -2.37 22.46
CA THR A 41 -1.35 -2.18 23.29
C THR A 41 -1.28 -0.81 23.96
N ILE A 42 -2.10 0.14 23.52
CA ILE A 42 -2.14 1.53 23.99
C ILE A 42 -3.43 1.76 24.78
N ASP A 43 -4.57 1.39 24.19
CA ASP A 43 -5.90 1.57 24.76
C ASP A 43 -6.82 0.41 24.29
N PRO A 44 -6.98 -0.65 25.10
CA PRO A 44 -7.79 -1.81 24.73
C PRO A 44 -9.30 -1.53 24.76
N SER A 45 -9.74 -0.38 25.26
CA SER A 45 -11.16 -0.01 25.32
C SER A 45 -11.68 0.55 23.99
N LYS A 46 -10.80 0.89 23.06
CA LYS A 46 -11.15 1.55 21.79
C LYS A 46 -11.14 0.58 20.61
N SER A 47 -12.08 0.81 19.69
CA SER A 47 -12.07 0.20 18.37
C SER A 47 -11.29 1.06 17.38
N ILE A 48 -10.51 0.43 16.50
CA ILE A 48 -9.85 1.11 15.38
C ILE A 48 -10.87 1.71 14.43
N VAL A 49 -12.06 1.12 14.31
CA VAL A 49 -13.13 1.62 13.44
C VAL A 49 -13.64 2.98 13.93
N ASP A 50 -13.74 3.15 15.25
CA ASP A 50 -14.24 4.39 15.87
C ASP A 50 -13.23 5.54 15.80
N LEU A 51 -12.00 5.27 15.35
CA LEU A 51 -11.00 6.30 15.07
C LEU A 51 -11.21 6.97 13.71
N PHE A 52 -12.20 6.55 12.92
CA PHE A 52 -12.52 7.08 11.59
C PHE A 52 -13.98 7.49 11.50
N ASP A 53 -14.29 8.53 10.72
CA ASP A 53 -15.68 8.99 10.51
C ASP A 53 -16.56 7.86 9.93
N THR A 54 -15.97 7.05 9.05
CA THR A 54 -16.64 5.93 8.40
C THR A 54 -15.71 4.73 8.31
N ARG A 55 -16.30 3.54 8.35
CA ARG A 55 -15.58 2.29 8.05
C ARG A 55 -14.93 2.32 6.66
N GLU A 56 -15.60 2.91 5.67
CA GLU A 56 -15.07 3.10 4.32
C GLU A 56 -13.75 3.89 4.34
N SER A 57 -13.59 4.88 5.23
CA SER A 57 -12.34 5.63 5.36
C SER A 57 -11.19 4.75 5.87
N LEU A 58 -11.46 3.88 6.86
CA LEU A 58 -10.48 2.90 7.33
C LEU A 58 -10.13 1.89 6.22
N GLU A 59 -11.11 1.38 5.50
CA GLU A 59 -10.90 0.42 4.41
C GLU A 59 -10.10 1.08 3.26
N ASN A 60 -10.39 2.33 2.93
CA ASN A 60 -9.65 3.11 1.94
C ASN A 60 -8.20 3.36 2.38
N LEU A 61 -7.94 3.63 3.67
CA LEU A 61 -6.58 3.69 4.21
C LEU A 61 -5.83 2.37 3.97
N CYS A 62 -6.48 1.23 4.26
CA CYS A 62 -5.91 -0.09 4.04
C CYS A 62 -5.60 -0.33 2.55
N LEU A 63 -6.53 -0.01 1.66
CA LEU A 63 -6.35 -0.12 0.21
C LEU A 63 -5.19 0.76 -0.27
N MET A 64 -5.16 2.04 0.10
CA MET A 64 -4.13 2.98 -0.33
C MET A 64 -2.74 2.64 0.22
N SER A 65 -2.64 1.84 1.28
CA SER A 65 -1.36 1.33 1.78
C SER A 65 -0.75 0.21 0.92
N GLY A 66 -1.53 -0.35 -0.01
CA GLY A 66 -1.17 -1.56 -0.76
C GLY A 66 -0.97 -2.80 0.12
N GLY A 67 -1.46 -2.75 1.37
CA GLY A 67 -1.24 -3.78 2.38
C GLY A 67 0.17 -3.81 2.97
N HIS A 68 0.97 -2.79 2.69
CA HIS A 68 2.31 -2.63 3.26
C HIS A 68 2.23 -1.90 4.60
N VAL A 69 2.55 -2.58 5.71
CA VAL A 69 2.43 -2.04 7.09
C VAL A 69 3.14 -0.70 7.29
N ARG A 70 4.36 -0.52 6.75
CA ARG A 70 5.05 0.79 6.79
C ARG A 70 4.24 1.91 6.12
N ASN A 71 3.75 1.71 4.90
CA ASN A 71 2.96 2.72 4.18
C ASN A 71 1.61 2.97 4.86
N LEU A 72 0.99 1.94 5.44
CA LEU A 72 -0.21 2.07 6.26
C LEU A 72 0.01 3.02 7.45
N LEU A 73 1.11 2.81 8.20
CA LEU A 73 1.44 3.66 9.34
C LEU A 73 1.84 5.08 8.91
N LEU A 74 2.48 5.23 7.74
CA LEU A 74 2.78 6.55 7.17
C LEU A 74 1.50 7.30 6.79
N LEU A 75 0.56 6.67 6.09
CA LEU A 75 -0.74 7.25 5.75
C LEU A 75 -1.53 7.64 7.00
N MET A 76 -1.55 6.77 8.02
CA MET A 76 -2.22 7.04 9.30
C MET A 76 -1.59 8.25 10.01
N LYS A 77 -0.26 8.26 10.15
CA LYS A 77 0.48 9.36 10.78
C LYS A 77 0.21 10.68 10.04
N GLU A 78 0.20 10.64 8.73
CA GLU A 78 -0.05 11.82 7.91
C GLU A 78 -1.51 12.31 8.07
N ALA A 79 -2.49 11.40 8.11
CA ALA A 79 -3.89 11.78 8.36
C ALA A 79 -4.08 12.44 9.73
N LEU A 80 -3.38 11.95 10.75
CA LEU A 80 -3.41 12.51 12.11
C LEU A 80 -2.88 13.95 12.17
N LYS A 81 -1.95 14.35 11.29
CA LYS A 81 -1.50 15.76 11.22
C LYS A 81 -2.63 16.73 10.88
N TYR A 82 -3.64 16.25 10.13
CA TYR A 82 -4.80 17.03 9.73
C TYR A 82 -6.03 16.78 10.61
N THR A 83 -5.85 16.09 11.74
CA THR A 83 -6.93 15.70 12.66
C THR A 83 -6.68 16.35 14.02
N SER A 84 -7.48 17.37 14.37
CA SER A 84 -7.41 18.03 15.68
C SER A 84 -8.13 17.24 16.78
N THR A 85 -9.22 16.57 16.41
CA THR A 85 -10.05 15.75 17.30
C THR A 85 -10.46 14.50 16.53
N LEU A 86 -10.44 13.35 17.19
CA LEU A 86 -10.99 12.12 16.61
C LEU A 86 -12.51 12.22 16.51
N PRO A 87 -13.14 11.52 15.55
CA PRO A 87 -12.54 10.62 14.55
C PRO A 87 -11.76 11.31 13.41
N ILE A 88 -10.91 10.53 12.71
CA ILE A 88 -10.20 10.96 11.50
C ILE A 88 -11.22 11.15 10.38
N SER A 89 -11.29 12.38 9.87
CA SER A 89 -12.22 12.71 8.81
C SER A 89 -11.82 12.18 7.43
N LYS A 90 -12.82 11.94 6.57
CA LYS A 90 -12.59 11.61 5.14
C LYS A 90 -11.69 12.65 4.45
N LYS A 91 -11.82 13.92 4.82
CA LYS A 91 -10.97 15.02 4.30
C LYS A 91 -9.53 14.94 4.79
N ALA A 92 -9.31 14.63 6.07
CA ALA A 92 -7.97 14.43 6.63
C ALA A 92 -7.26 13.23 5.99
N LEU A 93 -7.99 12.12 5.80
CA LEU A 93 -7.50 10.96 5.06
C LEU A 93 -7.16 11.28 3.61
N GLN A 94 -8.03 12.02 2.91
CA GLN A 94 -7.75 12.34 1.50
C GLN A 94 -6.56 13.27 1.33
N ARG A 95 -6.33 14.18 2.28
CA ARG A 95 -5.09 14.97 2.33
C ARG A 95 -3.86 14.09 2.50
N SER A 96 -3.90 13.10 3.40
CA SER A 96 -2.75 12.22 3.59
C SER A 96 -2.42 11.37 2.37
N ILE A 97 -3.44 10.87 1.68
CA ILE A 97 -3.32 10.18 0.39
C ILE A 97 -2.66 11.09 -0.65
N SER A 98 -3.08 12.35 -0.72
CA SER A 98 -2.52 13.33 -1.65
C SER A 98 -1.05 13.62 -1.38
N GLU A 99 -0.66 13.83 -0.12
CA GLU A 99 0.73 14.11 0.26
C GLU A 99 1.67 12.94 -0.04
N LEU A 100 1.26 11.71 0.29
CA LEU A 100 2.07 10.55 -0.03
C LEU A 100 2.11 10.28 -1.54
N ARG A 101 1.05 10.59 -2.29
CA ARG A 101 1.08 10.54 -3.75
C ARG A 101 2.11 11.50 -4.33
N ASN A 102 2.20 12.72 -3.80
CA ASN A 102 3.23 13.69 -4.20
C ASN A 102 4.64 13.17 -3.91
N THR A 103 4.82 12.47 -2.79
CA THR A 103 6.10 11.82 -2.46
C THR A 103 6.50 10.79 -3.52
N TYR A 104 5.56 9.95 -3.96
CA TYR A 104 5.79 9.00 -5.05
C TYR A 104 6.10 9.70 -6.37
N LYS A 105 5.31 10.71 -6.73
CA LYS A 105 5.52 11.51 -7.95
C LYS A 105 6.93 12.10 -8.02
N ASN A 106 7.45 12.61 -6.92
CA ASN A 106 8.79 13.21 -6.85
C ASN A 106 9.92 12.17 -6.79
N THR A 107 9.60 10.90 -6.48
CA THR A 107 10.57 9.81 -6.36
C THR A 107 10.80 9.10 -7.70
N ILE A 108 9.78 9.05 -8.55
CA ILE A 108 9.78 8.32 -9.82
C ILE A 108 10.41 9.19 -10.90
N TYR A 109 11.45 8.70 -11.55
CA TYR A 109 12.07 9.41 -12.67
C TYR A 109 11.23 9.29 -13.95
N ALA A 110 11.36 10.26 -14.84
CA ALA A 110 10.56 10.36 -16.07
C ALA A 110 10.65 9.08 -16.95
N ASN A 111 11.80 8.41 -16.96
CA ASN A 111 12.03 7.19 -17.74
C ASN A 111 11.50 5.91 -17.06
N GLU A 112 10.93 5.99 -15.86
CA GLU A 112 10.47 4.82 -15.10
C GLU A 112 8.94 4.60 -15.21
N TRP A 113 8.18 5.58 -15.70
CA TRP A 113 6.73 5.48 -15.84
C TRP A 113 6.30 4.33 -16.76
N GLU A 114 7.02 4.10 -17.85
CA GLU A 114 6.75 2.98 -18.77
C GLU A 114 6.94 1.63 -18.08
N ALA A 115 7.96 1.49 -17.22
CA ALA A 115 8.17 0.26 -16.47
C ALA A 115 7.03 0.01 -15.47
N LEU A 116 6.55 1.05 -14.79
CA LEU A 116 5.39 0.95 -13.90
C LEU A 116 4.11 0.56 -14.66
N ALA A 117 3.89 1.13 -15.85
CA ALA A 117 2.77 0.76 -16.71
C ALA A 117 2.83 -0.72 -17.12
N LYS A 118 4.01 -1.22 -17.52
CA LYS A 118 4.22 -2.63 -17.86
C LYS A 118 3.93 -3.56 -16.69
N VAL A 119 4.37 -3.21 -15.48
CA VAL A 119 4.11 -4.01 -14.28
C VAL A 119 2.63 -4.03 -13.92
N TYR A 120 1.96 -2.88 -14.03
CA TYR A 120 0.54 -2.80 -13.76
C TYR A 120 -0.29 -3.68 -14.70
N ASP A 121 0.14 -3.81 -15.96
CA ASP A 121 -0.48 -4.65 -16.98
C ASP A 121 -0.14 -6.15 -16.79
N SER A 122 1.15 -6.48 -16.77
CA SER A 122 1.61 -7.88 -16.79
C SER A 122 1.61 -8.56 -15.44
N LYS A 123 1.64 -7.78 -14.35
CA LYS A 123 1.87 -8.24 -12.97
C LYS A 123 3.21 -8.95 -12.74
N GLU A 124 4.16 -8.73 -13.65
CA GLU A 124 5.48 -9.33 -13.65
C GLU A 124 6.59 -8.27 -13.66
N ILE A 125 7.78 -8.65 -13.18
CA ILE A 125 8.99 -7.84 -13.29
C ILE A 125 10.12 -8.66 -13.91
N VAL A 126 11.06 -7.98 -14.56
CA VAL A 126 12.38 -8.58 -14.88
C VAL A 126 13.40 -8.21 -13.82
N ASN A 127 14.32 -9.12 -13.52
CA ASN A 127 15.27 -8.96 -12.43
C ASN A 127 16.47 -8.08 -12.81
N ASP A 128 16.22 -6.81 -13.12
CA ASP A 128 17.24 -5.82 -13.48
C ASP A 128 17.35 -4.67 -12.46
N LYS A 129 18.26 -3.73 -12.72
CA LYS A 129 18.53 -2.59 -11.83
C LYS A 129 17.33 -1.64 -11.71
N LEU A 130 16.56 -1.45 -12.77
CA LEU A 130 15.40 -0.55 -12.81
C LEU A 130 14.29 -1.08 -11.89
N TYR A 131 13.85 -2.32 -12.10
CA TYR A 131 12.78 -2.91 -11.28
C TYR A 131 13.20 -3.11 -9.82
N ARG A 132 14.47 -3.45 -9.56
CA ARG A 132 15.01 -3.48 -8.19
C ARG A 132 14.95 -2.12 -7.50
N GLY A 133 15.22 -1.04 -8.24
CA GLY A 133 15.08 0.33 -7.74
C GLY A 133 13.63 0.67 -7.40
N LEU A 134 12.70 0.33 -8.29
CA LEU A 134 11.26 0.55 -8.09
C LEU A 134 10.69 -0.28 -6.93
N LEU A 135 11.16 -1.52 -6.72
CA LEU A 135 10.84 -2.32 -5.52
C LEU A 135 11.41 -1.69 -4.25
N PHE A 136 12.68 -1.27 -4.28
CA PHE A 136 13.34 -0.66 -3.12
C PHE A 136 12.63 0.62 -2.66
N ASN A 137 12.22 1.45 -3.62
CA ASN A 137 11.45 2.66 -3.40
C ASN A 137 9.96 2.39 -3.12
N ARG A 138 9.52 1.11 -3.10
CA ARG A 138 8.12 0.69 -2.92
C ARG A 138 7.17 1.32 -3.92
N CYS A 139 7.65 1.60 -5.12
CA CYS A 139 6.82 1.96 -6.27
C CYS A 139 6.17 0.71 -6.86
N ILE A 140 6.84 -0.43 -6.74
CA ILE A 140 6.30 -1.77 -6.97
C ILE A 140 6.17 -2.48 -5.63
N LEU A 141 5.09 -3.23 -5.45
CA LEU A 141 4.82 -4.12 -4.33
C LEU A 141 4.86 -5.56 -4.81
N GLU A 142 5.36 -6.44 -3.96
CA GLU A 142 5.39 -7.89 -4.20
C GLU A 142 4.38 -8.57 -3.29
N TYR A 143 3.49 -9.35 -3.91
CA TYR A 143 2.48 -10.13 -3.22
C TYR A 143 2.82 -11.60 -3.32
N ARG A 144 2.75 -12.30 -2.18
CA ARG A 144 3.05 -13.74 -2.09
C ARG A 144 1.89 -14.46 -1.44
N TYR A 145 1.49 -15.60 -2.00
CA TYR A 145 0.52 -16.50 -1.37
C TYR A 145 0.90 -17.96 -1.54
N GLN A 146 0.58 -18.78 -0.54
CA GLN A 146 0.75 -20.22 -0.62
C GLN A 146 -0.49 -20.84 -1.23
N GLN A 147 -0.28 -21.72 -2.21
CA GLN A 147 -1.30 -22.58 -2.77
C GLN A 147 -1.49 -23.83 -1.89
N PRO A 148 -2.62 -24.54 -2.04
CA PRO A 148 -2.90 -25.74 -1.25
C PRO A 148 -1.87 -26.88 -1.41
N ASP A 149 -1.16 -26.92 -2.53
CA ASP A 149 -0.08 -27.87 -2.83
C ASP A 149 1.28 -27.47 -2.21
N GLY A 150 1.33 -26.31 -1.53
CA GLY A 150 2.54 -25.77 -0.91
C GLY A 150 3.37 -24.86 -1.82
N GLU A 151 3.01 -24.69 -3.10
CA GLU A 151 3.71 -23.76 -3.98
C GLU A 151 3.45 -22.30 -3.55
N THR A 152 4.48 -21.46 -3.54
CA THR A 152 4.30 -20.02 -3.31
C THR A 152 4.15 -19.32 -4.66
N LYS A 153 2.99 -18.74 -4.91
CA LYS A 153 2.79 -17.83 -6.04
C LYS A 153 3.19 -16.42 -5.67
N VAL A 154 3.83 -15.75 -6.60
CA VAL A 154 4.31 -14.38 -6.48
C VAL A 154 3.78 -13.58 -7.66
N TRP A 155 3.29 -12.38 -7.38
CA TRP A 155 2.92 -11.41 -8.41
C TRP A 155 3.27 -10.00 -7.93
N TYR A 156 3.35 -9.08 -8.87
CA TYR A 156 3.78 -7.71 -8.63
C TYR A 156 2.68 -6.74 -9.04
N ASP A 157 2.59 -5.63 -8.34
CA ASP A 157 1.75 -4.52 -8.77
C ASP A 157 2.37 -3.19 -8.38
N ILE A 158 1.92 -2.12 -9.01
CA ILE A 158 2.35 -0.78 -8.60
C ILE A 158 1.67 -0.37 -7.30
N HIS A 159 2.33 0.49 -6.52
CA HIS A 159 1.74 1.03 -5.30
C HIS A 159 0.42 1.77 -5.60
N PRO A 160 -0.69 1.52 -4.86
CA PRO A 160 -2.01 2.09 -5.18
C PRO A 160 -2.04 3.62 -5.29
N LEU A 161 -1.22 4.33 -4.52
CA LEU A 161 -1.09 5.79 -4.63
C LEU A 161 -0.62 6.26 -6.02
N ILE A 162 0.20 5.46 -6.71
CA ILE A 162 0.73 5.75 -8.05
C ILE A 162 -0.37 5.67 -9.11
N LYS A 163 -1.38 4.79 -8.94
CA LYS A 163 -2.53 4.65 -9.86
C LYS A 163 -3.29 5.96 -10.07
N GLY A 164 -3.24 6.86 -9.07
CA GLY A 164 -3.86 8.18 -9.12
C GLY A 164 -2.95 9.31 -9.62
N ILE A 165 -1.74 9.02 -10.10
CA ILE A 165 -0.81 10.02 -10.64
C ILE A 165 -1.06 10.19 -12.14
N LYS A 166 -1.18 11.43 -12.60
CA LYS A 166 -1.48 11.75 -14.00
C LYS A 166 -0.44 11.17 -14.96
N GLU A 167 0.84 11.33 -14.65
CA GLU A 167 1.94 10.82 -15.47
C GLU A 167 1.85 9.29 -15.69
N PHE A 168 1.46 8.55 -14.65
CA PHE A 168 1.20 7.12 -14.78
C PHE A 168 -0.01 6.85 -15.67
N GLN A 169 -1.14 7.53 -15.44
CA GLN A 169 -2.37 7.34 -16.22
C GLN A 169 -2.16 7.64 -17.71
N ASP A 170 -1.49 8.75 -18.03
CA ASP A 170 -1.15 9.12 -19.40
C ASP A 170 -0.27 8.05 -20.06
N THR A 171 0.79 7.60 -19.36
CA THR A 171 1.71 6.58 -19.87
C THR A 171 1.02 5.24 -20.09
N TYR A 172 0.18 4.81 -19.14
CA TYR A 172 -0.56 3.56 -19.25
C TYR A 172 -1.54 3.58 -20.42
N ASN A 173 -2.34 4.64 -20.56
CA ASN A 173 -3.30 4.79 -21.67
C ASN A 173 -2.62 4.86 -23.04
N GLN A 174 -1.40 5.41 -23.11
CA GLN A 174 -0.62 5.44 -24.34
C GLN A 174 -0.12 4.05 -24.76
N LEU A 175 0.29 3.22 -23.80
CA LEU A 175 0.85 1.88 -24.06
C LEU A 175 -0.23 0.82 -24.24
N TYR A 176 -1.34 0.95 -23.52
CA TYR A 176 -2.45 0.00 -23.47
C TYR A 176 -3.77 0.71 -23.79
N PRO A 177 -3.95 1.20 -25.03
CA PRO A 177 -5.22 1.76 -25.45
C PRO A 177 -6.28 0.65 -25.43
N GLY A 178 -7.44 0.95 -24.81
CA GLY A 178 -8.57 0.01 -24.73
C GLY A 178 -9.22 -0.29 -26.07
#